data_AF-A0A8T4MI08-F1
#
_entry.id   AF-A0A8T4MI08-F1
#
_cell.length_a   1.000
_cell.length_b   1.000
_cell.length_c   1.000
_cell.angle_alpha   90.00
_cell.angle_beta   90.00
_cell.angle_gamma   90.00
#
_symmetry.space_group_name_H-M   'P 1'
#
loop_
_entity.id
_entity.type
_entity.pdbx_description
1 polymer ?
#
loop_
_entity_poly.entity_id
_entity_poly.type
_entity_poly.pdbx_seq_one_letter_code
_entity_poly.pdbx_strand_id
1 'polypeptide(L)'
;MKRGKGKLNYVVLTIFIVIAIFLAITVIIISNTNFTGNVINFFGGTQINYSDQDVSFFQMQQVSNDLKNSYVNKRYWVKEGSFYYFDIKDAANLINTIGNSMGLNPASPYGMVLAPMHPQDKYSRENLLVPGSNLSMRFRMRSDEAIVIIGISPPKSRFFSYIPYLASRDFNNQEPLAKIGNKIFNAISAKMLEGVNTTVDTSRYNYQGSFDYVPPLNDEVINTSKKLSGNADGAFVIIVTADQNLDISLINELKKNIFPKYGINPDVVNTIHVPADVLNMGFKNESDDFQIINRFAYVENKTLGDLYISNPPIKVLRIVPNIPENNFSKKFSFVNMPPKDTGISEEEYNESLFALADAVKLAEFKSSRYLNSSARSTTLAGYLWLFEKCTKIGAGCGGDDQDAAYFSSLVMFNLTNTSDDFVVIVGMNHNATGKASYNNFVFYDLKYGMGIGSISQDNFFGSARKYLPYIDGLNVSASVKDKLKQNIDKFTAYKFSRVCGNESYCYTIPYNNYICVNSTTGKVYACGTPADAGVDSGVEIAVPERVYDDPLTNFGPSYNELIPPFYLYYKKK
;
A
#
# COMPACT_ATOMS: atom_id res chain seq x y z
N MET A 1 -17.02 -1.38 76.12
CA MET A 1 -15.84 -0.49 76.15
C MET A 1 -14.57 -1.32 76.18
N LYS A 2 -13.63 -1.01 75.26
CA LYS A 2 -12.22 -1.45 75.14
C LYS A 2 -11.91 -2.96 75.07
N ARG A 3 -11.80 -3.49 73.84
CA ARG A 3 -11.07 -4.74 73.52
C ARG A 3 -9.85 -4.42 72.65
N GLY A 4 -8.66 -4.77 73.16
CA GLY A 4 -7.57 -5.42 72.42
C GLY A 4 -6.76 -4.62 71.39
N LYS A 5 -5.86 -3.74 71.83
CA LYS A 5 -4.64 -3.40 71.06
C LYS A 5 -3.60 -4.51 71.30
N GLY A 6 -3.32 -5.34 70.29
CA GLY A 6 -2.32 -6.42 70.44
C GLY A 6 -2.07 -7.32 69.22
N LYS A 7 -2.53 -6.97 68.01
CA LYS A 7 -2.31 -7.79 66.80
C LYS A 7 -1.73 -7.07 65.58
N LEU A 8 -1.48 -5.76 65.66
CA LEU A 8 -0.97 -4.99 64.50
C LEU A 8 0.56 -5.02 64.36
N ASN A 9 1.32 -5.29 65.44
CA ASN A 9 2.79 -5.23 65.38
C ASN A 9 3.45 -6.50 64.84
N TYR A 10 2.83 -7.67 64.96
CA TYR A 10 3.40 -8.92 64.42
C TYR A 10 3.31 -9.01 62.90
N VAL A 11 2.23 -8.52 62.30
CA VAL A 11 2.05 -8.56 60.84
C VAL A 11 3.02 -7.60 60.15
N VAL A 12 3.22 -6.40 60.70
CA VAL A 12 4.17 -5.42 60.17
C VAL A 12 5.60 -5.94 60.30
N LEU A 13 5.98 -6.51 61.45
CA LEU A 13 7.33 -7.05 61.65
C LEU A 13 7.62 -8.26 60.73
N THR A 14 6.62 -9.11 60.48
CA THR A 14 6.76 -10.26 59.55
C THR A 14 6.93 -9.78 58.11
N ILE A 15 6.21 -8.73 57.69
CA ILE A 15 6.35 -8.14 56.36
C ILE A 15 7.75 -7.53 56.16
N PHE A 16 8.27 -6.81 57.15
CA PHE A 16 9.62 -6.23 57.06
C PHE A 16 10.73 -7.29 57.01
N ILE A 17 10.58 -8.39 57.76
CA ILE A 17 11.55 -9.51 57.74
C ILE A 17 11.52 -10.23 56.39
N VAL A 18 10.35 -10.44 55.80
CA VAL A 18 10.22 -11.06 54.46
C VAL A 18 10.82 -10.17 53.37
N ILE A 19 10.60 -8.85 53.42
CA ILE A 19 11.18 -7.89 52.47
C ILE A 19 12.72 -7.83 52.62
N ALA A 20 13.24 -7.85 53.85
CA ALA A 20 14.68 -7.85 54.10
C ALA A 20 15.36 -9.15 53.63
N ILE A 21 14.71 -10.30 53.81
CA ILE A 21 15.20 -11.58 53.28
C ILE A 21 15.16 -11.58 51.74
N PHE A 22 14.10 -11.04 51.13
CA PHE A 22 14.02 -10.93 49.67
C PHE A 22 15.11 -10.02 49.10
N LEU A 23 15.38 -8.87 49.73
CA LEU A 23 16.46 -7.96 49.33
C LEU A 23 17.85 -8.60 49.51
N ALA A 24 18.08 -9.32 50.61
CA ALA A 24 19.35 -10.00 50.85
C ALA A 24 19.60 -11.13 49.84
N ILE A 25 18.57 -11.92 49.50
CA ILE A 25 18.66 -12.97 48.47
C ILE A 25 18.89 -12.35 47.08
N THR A 26 18.24 -11.22 46.77
CA THR A 26 18.42 -10.51 45.50
C THR A 26 19.85 -9.97 45.35
N VAL A 27 20.43 -9.43 46.42
CA VAL A 27 21.83 -8.94 46.42
C VAL A 27 22.84 -10.10 46.29
N ILE A 28 22.59 -11.24 46.92
CA ILE A 28 23.45 -12.44 46.82
C ILE A 28 23.40 -13.07 45.41
N ILE A 29 22.23 -13.01 44.74
CA ILE A 29 22.08 -13.48 43.35
C ILE A 29 22.82 -12.55 42.39
N ILE A 30 22.76 -11.23 42.59
CA ILE A 30 23.43 -10.24 41.74
C ILE A 30 24.96 -10.27 41.91
N SER A 31 25.47 -10.59 43.11
CA SER A 31 26.93 -10.61 43.37
C SER A 31 27.66 -11.88 42.92
N ASN A 32 26.95 -12.96 42.55
CA ASN A 32 27.56 -14.26 42.24
C ASN A 32 27.38 -14.76 40.79
N THR A 33 26.80 -13.96 39.90
CA THR A 33 26.67 -14.33 38.47
C THR A 33 27.68 -13.56 37.62
N ASN A 34 28.73 -14.27 37.18
CA ASN A 34 29.60 -13.83 36.09
C ASN A 34 28.75 -13.57 34.83
N PHE A 35 28.75 -12.31 34.38
CA PHE A 35 27.94 -11.82 33.28
C PHE A 35 28.51 -12.27 31.93
N THR A 36 27.95 -13.34 31.38
CA THR A 36 27.95 -13.64 29.95
C THR A 36 26.54 -14.04 29.54
N GLY A 37 25.89 -13.20 28.72
CA GLY A 37 24.69 -13.55 27.97
C GLY A 37 23.35 -13.45 28.73
N ASN A 38 22.43 -12.68 28.14
CA ASN A 38 20.97 -12.68 28.34
C ASN A 38 20.42 -11.99 29.60
N VAL A 39 20.05 -10.72 29.42
CA VAL A 39 19.12 -10.01 30.31
C VAL A 39 17.69 -10.33 29.86
N ILE A 40 16.95 -11.08 30.68
CA ILE A 40 15.50 -11.27 30.56
C ILE A 40 14.82 -10.09 31.24
N ASN A 41 14.15 -9.23 30.47
CA ASN A 41 13.33 -8.14 30.99
C ASN A 41 11.90 -8.62 31.31
N PHE A 42 11.51 -8.49 32.57
CA PHE A 42 10.18 -8.77 33.10
C PHE A 42 9.25 -7.55 32.89
N PHE A 43 8.91 -7.23 31.64
CA PHE A 43 7.72 -6.44 31.28
C PHE A 43 7.29 -6.92 29.89
N GLY A 44 6.01 -7.27 29.74
CA GLY A 44 5.46 -8.01 28.59
C GLY A 44 5.48 -7.28 27.25
N GLY A 45 6.67 -7.07 26.69
CA GLY A 45 6.89 -6.92 25.26
C GLY A 45 7.37 -8.25 24.71
N THR A 46 6.66 -8.80 23.75
CA THR A 46 7.17 -9.87 22.89
C THR A 46 8.43 -9.34 22.19
N GLN A 47 9.62 -9.71 22.69
CA GLN A 47 10.84 -9.53 21.92
C GLN A 47 10.78 -10.51 20.75
N ILE A 48 10.64 -9.95 19.55
CA ILE A 48 10.91 -10.68 18.33
C ILE A 48 12.42 -10.83 18.25
N ASN A 49 12.90 -12.06 18.37
CA ASN A 49 14.27 -12.41 18.01
C ASN A 49 14.39 -12.29 16.49
N TYR A 50 14.80 -11.12 16.01
CA TYR A 50 15.53 -11.02 14.76
C TYR A 50 16.87 -11.72 15.01
N SER A 51 17.21 -12.73 14.22
CA SER A 51 18.45 -13.51 14.36
C SER A 51 19.66 -12.59 14.64
N ASP A 52 20.55 -13.03 15.54
CA ASP A 52 21.73 -12.31 16.09
C ASP A 52 22.81 -11.84 15.07
N GLN A 53 22.48 -11.70 13.78
CA GLN A 53 23.35 -11.19 12.72
C GLN A 53 22.74 -10.07 11.86
N ASP A 54 21.48 -9.67 12.07
CA ASP A 54 20.86 -8.60 11.27
C ASP A 54 20.83 -7.25 12.00
N VAL A 55 20.81 -6.16 11.22
CA VAL A 55 20.76 -4.79 11.74
C VAL A 55 19.42 -4.56 12.44
N SER A 56 19.46 -4.29 13.74
CA SER A 56 18.26 -4.06 14.54
C SER A 56 17.66 -2.67 14.29
N PHE A 57 16.35 -2.53 14.54
CA PHE A 57 15.71 -1.22 14.52
C PHE A 57 16.32 -0.24 15.55
N PHE A 58 16.83 -0.75 16.68
CA PHE A 58 17.53 0.09 17.65
C PHE A 58 18.77 0.76 17.04
N GLN A 59 19.59 0.02 16.28
CA GLN A 59 20.73 0.60 15.55
C GLN A 59 20.25 1.66 14.54
N MET A 60 19.20 1.38 13.78
CA MET A 60 18.66 2.34 12.80
C MET A 60 18.08 3.61 13.46
N GLN A 61 17.54 3.50 14.67
CA GLN A 61 17.14 4.66 15.46
C GLN A 61 18.35 5.52 15.86
N GLN A 62 19.48 4.90 16.24
CA GLN A 62 20.71 5.64 16.53
C GLN A 62 21.29 6.30 15.26
N VAL A 63 21.23 5.63 14.11
CA VAL A 63 21.59 6.23 12.81
C VAL A 63 20.77 7.50 12.53
N SER A 64 19.45 7.45 12.75
CA SER A 64 18.57 8.61 12.57
C SER A 64 18.94 9.76 13.51
N ASN A 65 19.21 9.47 14.78
CA ASN A 65 19.64 10.46 15.77
C ASN A 65 20.97 11.11 15.40
N ASP A 66 21.96 10.30 15.03
CA ASP A 66 23.29 10.78 14.62
C ASP A 66 23.20 11.65 13.36
N LEU A 67 22.43 11.24 12.36
CA LEU A 67 22.26 12.01 11.13
C LEU A 67 21.60 13.37 11.42
N LYS A 68 20.54 13.37 12.22
CA LYS A 68 19.88 14.61 12.67
C LYS A 68 20.90 15.54 13.35
N ASN A 69 21.69 15.03 14.30
CA ASN A 69 22.68 15.83 15.01
C ASN A 69 23.79 16.36 14.09
N SER A 70 24.23 15.58 13.11
CA SER A 70 25.23 16.00 12.12
C SER A 70 24.75 17.17 11.25
N TYR A 71 23.45 17.29 10.97
CA TYR A 71 22.91 18.35 10.11
C TYR A 71 22.36 19.57 10.85
N VAL A 72 21.77 19.39 12.04
CA VAL A 72 21.33 20.53 12.89
C VAL A 72 22.49 21.48 13.15
N ASN A 73 23.70 20.94 13.39
CA ASN A 73 24.91 21.72 13.65
C ASN A 73 25.50 22.39 12.38
N LYS A 74 25.00 22.06 11.18
CA LYS A 74 25.53 22.53 9.88
C LYS A 74 24.63 23.57 9.18
N ARG A 75 23.82 24.32 9.94
CA ARG A 75 22.83 25.30 9.41
C ARG A 75 21.69 24.65 8.60
N TYR A 76 21.20 23.50 9.04
CA TYR A 76 19.96 22.93 8.52
C TYR A 76 18.84 23.00 9.57
N TRP A 77 17.62 23.22 9.12
CA TRP A 77 16.43 22.90 9.88
C TRP A 77 16.16 21.41 9.68
N VAL A 78 16.24 20.65 10.76
CA VAL A 78 15.96 19.21 10.76
C VAL A 78 14.81 18.94 11.69
N LYS A 79 13.77 18.27 11.19
CA LYS A 79 12.62 17.84 11.98
C LYS A 79 12.30 16.38 11.74
N GLU A 80 11.86 15.73 12.81
CA GLU A 80 11.37 14.35 12.77
C GLU A 80 9.94 14.35 12.26
N GLY A 81 9.71 13.55 11.23
CA GLY A 81 8.39 13.14 10.80
C GLY A 81 7.95 11.85 11.49
N SER A 82 6.96 11.21 10.89
CA SER A 82 6.49 9.89 11.31
C SER A 82 6.22 9.01 10.09
N PHE A 83 5.92 7.75 10.34
CA PHE A 83 5.48 6.79 9.35
C PHE A 83 4.23 6.10 9.88
N TYR A 84 3.17 6.00 9.07
CA TYR A 84 1.90 5.46 9.53
C TYR A 84 1.25 4.57 8.47
N TYR A 85 0.86 3.36 8.85
CA TYR A 85 -0.03 2.54 8.05
C TYR A 85 -1.47 2.89 8.36
N PHE A 86 -2.23 3.22 7.32
CA PHE A 86 -3.68 3.33 7.45
C PHE A 86 -4.37 2.07 6.91
N ASP A 87 -5.42 1.66 7.61
CA ASP A 87 -6.23 0.50 7.26
C ASP A 87 -7.74 0.84 7.26
N ILE A 88 -8.61 -0.18 7.20
CA ILE A 88 -10.06 0.05 7.12
C ILE A 88 -10.53 0.92 8.30
N LYS A 89 -9.89 0.81 9.47
CA LYS A 89 -10.23 1.61 10.66
C LYS A 89 -10.17 3.12 10.40
N ASP A 90 -9.27 3.54 9.51
CA ASP A 90 -9.01 4.94 9.18
C ASP A 90 -9.92 5.47 8.06
N ALA A 91 -10.66 4.59 7.36
CA ALA A 91 -11.45 4.94 6.19
C ALA A 91 -12.45 6.08 6.46
N ALA A 92 -13.17 6.05 7.59
CA ALA A 92 -14.10 7.12 7.94
C ALA A 92 -13.41 8.49 8.09
N ASN A 93 -12.22 8.51 8.67
CA ASN A 93 -11.45 9.73 8.84
C ASN A 93 -10.92 10.24 7.48
N LEU A 94 -10.42 9.34 6.63
CA LEU A 94 -9.99 9.67 5.27
C LEU A 94 -11.17 10.23 4.44
N ILE A 95 -12.34 9.59 4.48
CA ILE A 95 -13.51 10.06 3.71
C ILE A 95 -13.91 11.48 4.15
N ASN A 96 -13.96 11.78 5.44
CA ASN A 96 -14.29 13.13 5.92
C ASN A 96 -13.26 14.18 5.48
N THR A 97 -11.99 13.80 5.36
CA THR A 97 -10.88 14.75 5.18
C THR A 97 -10.49 14.94 3.72
N ILE A 98 -10.46 13.86 2.93
CA ILE A 98 -10.06 13.83 1.52
C ILE A 98 -11.13 13.29 0.56
N GLY A 99 -12.30 12.90 1.07
CA GLY A 99 -13.43 12.52 0.22
C GLY A 99 -13.32 11.14 -0.43
N ASN A 100 -12.46 10.26 0.07
CA ASN A 100 -12.44 8.82 -0.25
C ASN A 100 -11.48 8.09 0.71
N SER A 101 -11.37 6.77 0.56
CA SER A 101 -10.44 5.93 1.33
C SER A 101 -9.16 5.56 0.55
N MET A 102 -8.76 6.37 -0.44
CA MET A 102 -7.57 6.21 -1.30
C MET A 102 -7.41 4.84 -1.96
N GLY A 103 -8.52 4.18 -2.29
CA GLY A 103 -8.46 2.85 -2.88
C GLY A 103 -7.79 1.85 -1.94
N LEU A 104 -8.01 1.95 -0.63
CA LEU A 104 -7.46 1.05 0.38
C LEU A 104 -7.71 -0.41 -0.01
N ASN A 105 -6.68 -1.25 0.11
CA ASN A 105 -6.81 -2.70 -0.01
C ASN A 105 -6.49 -3.34 1.35
N PRO A 106 -7.43 -4.02 2.00
CA PRO A 106 -7.21 -4.63 3.32
C PRO A 106 -6.07 -5.65 3.36
N ALA A 107 -5.81 -6.34 2.25
CA ALA A 107 -4.72 -7.32 2.15
C ALA A 107 -3.35 -6.68 1.85
N SER A 108 -3.34 -5.37 1.56
CA SER A 108 -2.14 -4.63 1.16
C SER A 108 -2.29 -3.16 1.57
N PRO A 109 -2.19 -2.87 2.88
CA PRO A 109 -2.40 -1.53 3.41
C PRO A 109 -1.29 -0.58 2.95
N TYR A 110 -1.60 0.72 2.98
CA TYR A 110 -0.66 1.77 2.60
C TYR A 110 0.06 2.32 3.81
N GLY A 111 1.38 2.32 3.76
CA GLY A 111 2.24 3.08 4.66
C GLY A 111 2.51 4.46 4.10
N MET A 112 2.37 5.51 4.90
CA MET A 112 2.60 6.89 4.48
C MET A 112 3.77 7.49 5.24
N VAL A 113 4.66 8.15 4.51
CA VAL A 113 5.56 9.13 5.11
C VAL A 113 4.74 10.33 5.55
N LEU A 114 4.82 10.66 6.84
CA LEU A 114 4.23 11.85 7.44
C LEU A 114 5.35 12.87 7.67
N ALA A 115 5.56 13.75 6.69
CA ALA A 115 6.62 14.74 6.75
C ALA A 115 6.20 15.95 7.61
N PRO A 116 7.11 16.55 8.41
CA PRO A 116 6.84 17.81 9.09
C PRO A 116 6.54 18.91 8.10
N MET A 117 5.53 19.74 8.36
CA MET A 117 5.24 20.90 7.51
C MET A 117 6.40 21.91 7.57
N HIS A 118 6.76 22.46 6.42
CA HIS A 118 7.79 23.49 6.35
C HIS A 118 7.25 24.79 6.94
N PRO A 119 8.03 25.56 7.73
CA PRO A 119 7.54 26.81 8.34
C PRO A 119 7.07 27.89 7.33
N GLN A 120 7.60 27.85 6.12
CA GLN A 120 7.20 28.76 5.03
C GLN A 120 6.01 28.24 4.20
N ASP A 121 5.63 26.97 4.35
CA ASP A 121 4.52 26.39 3.62
C ASP A 121 3.19 26.77 4.30
N LYS A 122 2.45 27.65 3.63
CA LYS A 122 1.14 28.14 4.07
C LYS A 122 -0.03 27.41 3.39
N TYR A 123 0.29 26.48 2.49
CA TYR A 123 -0.69 25.84 1.59
C TYR A 123 -0.88 24.36 1.89
N SER A 124 0.16 23.66 2.36
CA SER A 124 -0.01 22.33 2.94
C SER A 124 -1.01 22.42 4.09
N ARG A 125 -1.95 21.48 4.13
CA ARG A 125 -2.93 21.33 5.21
C ARG A 125 -2.42 20.29 6.22
N GLU A 126 -2.83 20.42 7.48
CA GLU A 126 -2.47 19.49 8.56
C GLU A 126 -2.85 18.04 8.24
N ASN A 127 -2.16 17.08 8.89
CA ASN A 127 -2.33 15.65 8.66
C ASN A 127 -3.80 15.21 8.76
N LEU A 128 -4.27 14.62 7.67
CA LEU A 128 -5.62 14.10 7.50
C LEU A 128 -5.87 12.84 8.36
N LEU A 129 -4.82 12.12 8.77
CA LEU A 129 -4.89 10.93 9.65
C LEU A 129 -4.64 11.22 11.13
N VAL A 130 -3.94 12.32 11.44
CA VAL A 130 -3.64 12.72 12.82
C VAL A 130 -3.97 14.21 12.96
N PRO A 131 -5.26 14.56 13.11
CA PRO A 131 -5.69 15.95 13.22
C PRO A 131 -4.97 16.69 14.36
N GLY A 132 -4.54 17.93 14.12
CA GLY A 132 -3.78 18.72 15.10
C GLY A 132 -2.29 18.39 15.21
N SER A 133 -1.75 17.55 14.30
CA SER A 133 -0.30 17.35 14.18
C SER A 133 0.30 18.28 13.12
N ASN A 134 1.54 18.75 13.35
CA ASN A 134 2.33 19.50 12.35
C ASN A 134 2.98 18.60 11.29
N LEU A 135 2.41 17.41 11.06
CA LEU A 135 2.86 16.46 10.06
C LEU A 135 1.88 16.51 8.87
N SER A 136 2.28 16.01 7.71
CA SER A 136 1.36 15.80 6.61
C SER A 136 1.81 14.61 5.75
N MET A 137 0.84 13.81 5.33
CA MET A 137 1.03 12.80 4.30
C MET A 137 1.16 13.41 2.89
N ARG A 138 0.63 14.63 2.69
CA ARG A 138 0.70 15.41 1.45
C ARG A 138 1.49 16.67 1.75
N PHE A 139 2.76 16.68 1.38
CA PHE A 139 3.66 17.76 1.72
C PHE A 139 4.26 18.38 0.46
N ARG A 140 4.57 19.67 0.50
CA ARG A 140 5.37 20.33 -0.52
C ARG A 140 6.82 20.31 -0.13
N MET A 141 7.70 20.42 -1.11
CA MET A 141 9.14 20.34 -0.93
C MET A 141 9.86 21.36 -1.81
N ARG A 142 10.87 22.06 -1.26
CA ARG A 142 11.84 22.85 -2.02
C ARG A 142 12.78 21.94 -2.82
N SER A 143 13.38 22.47 -3.88
CA SER A 143 14.33 21.70 -4.69
C SER A 143 15.64 21.36 -3.96
N ASP A 144 15.98 22.07 -2.88
CA ASP A 144 17.25 21.92 -2.14
C ASP A 144 17.12 21.26 -0.76
N GLU A 145 15.98 20.64 -0.46
CA GLU A 145 15.78 19.88 0.78
C GLU A 145 15.65 18.38 0.53
N ALA A 146 15.62 17.61 1.61
CA ALA A 146 15.48 16.15 1.56
C ALA A 146 14.50 15.61 2.59
N ILE A 147 13.81 14.55 2.23
CA ILE A 147 13.16 13.62 3.16
C ILE A 147 14.04 12.37 3.25
N VAL A 148 14.39 11.95 4.47
CA VAL A 148 15.19 10.75 4.71
C VAL A 148 14.37 9.76 5.50
N ILE A 149 14.18 8.55 4.97
CA ILE A 149 13.45 7.44 5.57
C ILE A 149 14.47 6.41 6.03
N ILE A 150 14.45 6.03 7.31
CA ILE A 150 15.46 5.17 7.94
C ILE A 150 14.72 4.10 8.73
N GLY A 151 14.93 2.83 8.44
CA GLY A 151 14.17 1.80 9.14
C GLY A 151 14.49 0.38 8.76
N ILE A 152 13.61 -0.52 9.15
CA ILE A 152 13.56 -1.92 8.72
C ILE A 152 12.38 -2.05 7.75
N SER A 153 12.57 -2.71 6.62
CA SER A 153 11.53 -2.94 5.63
C SER A 153 10.45 -3.91 6.15
N PRO A 154 9.33 -4.11 5.41
CA PRO A 154 8.36 -5.12 5.77
C PRO A 154 9.00 -6.52 5.91
N PRO A 155 8.45 -7.39 6.77
CA PRO A 155 8.82 -8.80 6.79
C PRO A 155 8.63 -9.43 5.42
N LYS A 156 9.28 -10.59 5.17
CA LYS A 156 9.17 -11.32 3.91
C LYS A 156 7.72 -11.42 3.41
N SER A 157 7.48 -10.81 2.25
CA SER A 157 6.19 -10.59 1.62
C SER A 157 6.25 -10.95 0.14
N ARG A 158 5.11 -11.05 -0.53
CA ARG A 158 5.04 -11.30 -1.98
C ARG A 158 5.49 -10.12 -2.83
N PHE A 159 5.37 -8.92 -2.27
CA PHE A 159 5.71 -7.65 -2.91
C PHE A 159 5.83 -6.58 -1.83
N PHE A 160 6.78 -5.67 -1.96
CA PHE A 160 6.68 -4.35 -1.32
C PHE A 160 7.40 -3.28 -2.12
N SER A 161 6.99 -2.02 -1.96
CA SER A 161 7.70 -0.89 -2.58
C SER A 161 7.56 0.41 -1.81
N TYR A 162 8.44 1.37 -2.12
CA TYR A 162 8.38 2.77 -1.69
C TYR A 162 8.32 3.67 -2.92
N ILE A 163 7.16 4.25 -3.18
CA ILE A 163 6.88 4.96 -4.43
C ILE A 163 6.60 6.43 -4.14
N PRO A 164 7.26 7.36 -4.83
CA PRO A 164 6.92 8.78 -4.78
C PRO A 164 5.76 9.09 -5.73
N TYR A 165 4.81 9.88 -5.26
CA TYR A 165 3.60 10.26 -5.98
C TYR A 165 3.47 11.78 -6.10
N LEU A 166 2.97 12.23 -7.24
CA LEU A 166 2.29 13.52 -7.36
C LEU A 166 0.87 13.37 -6.81
N ALA A 167 0.63 13.89 -5.61
CA ALA A 167 -0.68 13.82 -4.98
C ALA A 167 -1.66 14.79 -5.65
N SER A 168 -1.25 16.05 -5.80
CA SER A 168 -2.06 17.09 -6.44
C SER A 168 -1.23 18.24 -7.01
N ARG A 169 -1.80 18.93 -8.00
CA ARG A 169 -1.24 20.13 -8.64
C ARG A 169 -2.36 21.12 -8.94
N ASP A 170 -2.05 22.41 -8.93
CA ASP A 170 -2.95 23.46 -9.42
C ASP A 170 -2.52 23.90 -10.83
N PHE A 171 -3.45 23.88 -11.79
CA PHE A 171 -3.21 24.30 -13.18
C PHE A 171 -3.61 25.75 -13.43
N ASN A 172 -4.05 26.49 -12.41
CA ASN A 172 -4.55 27.86 -12.54
C ASN A 172 -5.63 28.01 -13.65
N ASN A 173 -6.38 26.94 -13.93
CA ASN A 173 -7.34 26.84 -15.05
C ASN A 173 -6.77 27.16 -16.45
N GLN A 174 -5.45 27.08 -16.65
CA GLN A 174 -4.80 27.47 -17.91
C GLN A 174 -4.77 26.35 -18.96
N GLU A 175 -4.98 25.10 -18.57
CA GLU A 175 -4.97 23.94 -19.48
C GLU A 175 -6.39 23.48 -19.86
N PRO A 176 -6.84 23.64 -21.12
CA PRO A 176 -8.20 23.30 -21.54
C PRO A 176 -8.56 21.82 -21.35
N LEU A 177 -7.59 20.91 -21.56
CA LEU A 177 -7.80 19.47 -21.37
C LEU A 177 -7.90 19.12 -19.88
N ALA A 178 -7.07 19.73 -19.03
CA ALA A 178 -7.14 19.57 -17.58
C ALA A 178 -8.53 19.94 -17.05
N LYS A 179 -9.09 21.05 -17.54
CA LYS A 179 -10.45 21.48 -17.19
C LYS A 179 -11.52 20.42 -17.50
N ILE A 180 -11.37 19.69 -18.61
CA ILE A 180 -12.29 18.61 -18.98
C ILE A 180 -12.07 17.39 -18.07
N GLY A 181 -10.82 16.96 -17.87
CA GLY A 181 -10.47 15.84 -17.00
C GLY A 181 -10.97 16.03 -15.56
N ASN A 182 -10.78 17.23 -15.01
CA ASN A 182 -11.26 17.59 -13.68
C ASN A 182 -12.78 17.71 -13.59
N LYS A 183 -13.46 18.16 -14.65
CA LYS A 183 -14.93 18.15 -14.68
C LYS A 183 -15.47 16.72 -14.59
N ILE A 184 -14.84 15.77 -15.30
CA ILE A 184 -15.21 14.35 -15.25
C ILE A 184 -14.91 13.77 -13.87
N PHE A 185 -13.70 14.01 -13.34
CA PHE A 185 -13.31 13.54 -12.01
C PHE A 185 -14.23 14.09 -10.91
N ASN A 186 -14.55 15.39 -10.94
CA ASN A 186 -15.45 16.01 -9.98
C ASN A 186 -16.88 15.49 -10.12
N ALA A 187 -17.36 15.18 -11.33
CA ALA A 187 -18.68 14.58 -11.51
C ALA A 187 -18.75 13.17 -10.91
N ILE A 188 -17.72 12.35 -11.10
CA ILE A 188 -17.61 11.01 -10.50
C ILE A 188 -17.49 11.12 -8.97
N SER A 189 -16.61 12.00 -8.48
CA SER A 189 -16.38 12.22 -7.06
C SER A 189 -17.63 12.78 -6.36
N ALA A 190 -18.35 13.71 -6.99
CA ALA A 190 -19.61 14.25 -6.45
C ALA A 190 -20.68 13.17 -6.32
N LYS A 191 -20.73 12.21 -7.24
CA LYS A 191 -21.62 11.05 -7.14
C LYS A 191 -21.19 10.09 -6.01
N MET A 192 -19.88 9.84 -5.87
CA MET A 192 -19.33 9.03 -4.77
C MET A 192 -19.60 9.66 -3.39
N LEU A 193 -19.55 10.99 -3.31
CA LEU A 193 -19.65 11.78 -2.10
C LEU A 193 -21.04 12.36 -1.83
N GLU A 194 -22.08 11.89 -2.51
CA GLU A 194 -23.44 12.37 -2.28
C GLU A 194 -23.85 12.17 -0.81
N GLY A 195 -24.25 13.27 -0.15
CA GLY A 195 -24.62 13.29 1.27
C GLY A 195 -23.44 13.31 2.25
N VAL A 196 -22.19 13.30 1.77
CA VAL A 196 -20.98 13.38 2.61
C VAL A 196 -20.48 14.82 2.68
N ASN A 197 -20.28 15.33 3.91
CA ASN A 197 -19.64 16.61 4.13
C ASN A 197 -18.13 16.42 4.28
N THR A 198 -17.36 16.90 3.30
CA THR A 198 -15.89 16.76 3.28
C THR A 198 -15.21 18.12 3.33
N THR A 199 -13.97 18.16 3.82
CA THR A 199 -13.12 19.37 3.80
C THR A 199 -12.23 19.45 2.55
N VAL A 200 -12.55 18.71 1.49
CA VAL A 200 -11.72 18.57 0.29
C VAL A 200 -11.50 19.91 -0.38
N ASP A 201 -10.25 20.21 -0.70
CA ASP A 201 -9.91 21.32 -1.56
C ASP A 201 -10.22 20.98 -3.02
N THR A 202 -11.41 21.36 -3.49
CA THR A 202 -11.82 21.13 -4.88
C THR A 202 -11.15 22.07 -5.89
N SER A 203 -10.29 23.00 -5.43
CA SER A 203 -9.55 23.91 -6.32
C SER A 203 -8.34 23.25 -6.96
N ARG A 204 -7.86 22.13 -6.41
CA ARG A 204 -6.66 21.42 -6.86
C ARG A 204 -7.00 20.11 -7.55
N TYR A 205 -6.21 19.75 -8.55
CA TYR A 205 -6.36 18.52 -9.32
C TYR A 205 -5.67 17.39 -8.55
N ASN A 206 -6.43 16.39 -8.10
CA ASN A 206 -5.88 15.19 -7.45
C ASN A 206 -5.40 14.21 -8.53
N TYR A 207 -4.09 14.05 -8.65
CA TYR A 207 -3.51 13.12 -9.62
C TYR A 207 -3.41 11.72 -9.08
N GLN A 208 -2.73 11.55 -7.94
CA GLN A 208 -2.40 10.24 -7.39
C GLN A 208 -1.74 9.36 -8.48
N GLY A 209 -0.64 9.83 -9.06
CA GLY A 209 0.20 9.03 -9.96
C GLY A 209 1.67 9.08 -9.56
N SER A 210 2.37 7.96 -9.71
CA SER A 210 3.81 7.87 -9.46
C SER A 210 4.60 8.64 -10.51
N PHE A 211 5.83 9.02 -10.21
CA PHE A 211 6.68 9.66 -11.22
C PHE A 211 7.15 8.63 -12.26
N ASP A 212 6.62 8.71 -13.49
CA ASP A 212 7.04 7.85 -14.62
C ASP A 212 8.52 7.92 -14.97
N TYR A 213 9.26 8.89 -14.43
CA TYR A 213 10.68 9.10 -14.67
C TYR A 213 11.56 8.69 -13.48
N VAL A 214 10.97 8.09 -12.46
CA VAL A 214 11.68 7.65 -11.26
C VAL A 214 11.49 6.13 -11.15
N PRO A 215 12.58 5.35 -11.20
CA PRO A 215 12.51 3.93 -10.97
C PRO A 215 11.86 3.64 -9.61
N PRO A 216 10.96 2.65 -9.52
CA PRO A 216 10.37 2.29 -8.26
C PRO A 216 11.41 1.63 -7.35
N LEU A 217 11.32 1.90 -6.05
CA LEU A 217 12.08 1.18 -5.03
C LEU A 217 11.21 0.03 -4.50
N ASN A 218 11.02 -0.99 -5.32
CA ASN A 218 10.38 -2.25 -4.94
C ASN A 218 11.38 -3.24 -4.32
N ASP A 219 10.87 -4.39 -3.88
CA ASP A 219 11.63 -5.45 -3.25
C ASP A 219 12.71 -6.07 -4.14
N GLU A 220 12.58 -5.95 -5.47
CA GLU A 220 13.62 -6.37 -6.41
C GLU A 220 14.77 -5.37 -6.54
N VAL A 221 14.50 -4.07 -6.45
CA VAL A 221 15.49 -3.00 -6.69
C VAL A 221 16.11 -2.44 -5.40
N ILE A 222 15.36 -2.40 -4.30
CA ILE A 222 15.81 -1.76 -3.06
C ILE A 222 17.00 -2.51 -2.43
N ASN A 223 18.00 -1.74 -2.01
CA ASN A 223 19.12 -2.27 -1.24
C ASN A 223 18.80 -2.27 0.25
N THR A 224 18.83 -3.46 0.86
CA THR A 224 18.63 -3.68 2.29
C THR A 224 19.75 -4.52 2.89
N SER A 225 19.85 -4.57 4.23
CA SER A 225 20.88 -5.36 4.92
C SER A 225 20.85 -6.84 4.56
N LYS A 226 19.69 -7.42 4.23
CA LYS A 226 19.60 -8.83 3.83
C LYS A 226 19.52 -9.06 2.32
N LYS A 227 19.51 -8.03 1.47
CA LYS A 227 19.45 -8.20 0.01
C LYS A 227 20.58 -9.11 -0.49
N LEU A 228 21.79 -8.99 0.09
CA LEU A 228 22.94 -9.85 -0.20
C LEU A 228 22.74 -11.33 0.21
N SER A 229 21.81 -11.61 1.12
CA SER A 229 21.41 -12.97 1.51
C SER A 229 20.19 -13.49 0.74
N GLY A 230 19.76 -12.78 -0.31
CA GLY A 230 18.66 -13.18 -1.18
C GLY A 230 17.26 -12.86 -0.65
N ASN A 231 17.14 -12.11 0.46
CA ASN A 231 15.86 -11.61 0.94
C ASN A 231 15.83 -10.09 0.87
N ALA A 232 14.74 -9.54 0.33
CA ALA A 232 14.58 -8.09 0.24
C ALA A 232 14.34 -7.43 1.60
N ASP A 233 14.03 -8.18 2.67
CA ASP A 233 13.76 -7.60 3.98
C ASP A 233 15.03 -7.06 4.68
N GLY A 234 14.92 -6.14 5.63
CA GLY A 234 16.05 -5.70 6.45
C GLY A 234 16.20 -4.18 6.55
N ALA A 235 17.33 -3.75 7.09
CA ALA A 235 17.63 -2.34 7.32
C ALA A 235 17.88 -1.59 6.01
N PHE A 236 17.35 -0.38 5.91
CA PHE A 236 17.50 0.49 4.75
C PHE A 236 17.57 1.97 5.15
N VAL A 237 18.11 2.77 4.23
CA VAL A 237 17.94 4.23 4.19
C VAL A 237 17.47 4.62 2.80
N ILE A 238 16.43 5.46 2.71
CA ILE A 238 15.98 6.09 1.46
C ILE A 238 16.13 7.61 1.61
N ILE A 239 16.89 8.22 0.71
CA ILE A 239 16.99 9.68 0.57
C ILE A 239 16.08 10.12 -0.58
N VAL A 240 15.16 11.03 -0.32
CA VAL A 240 14.27 11.62 -1.32
C VAL A 240 14.63 13.08 -1.48
N THR A 241 15.24 13.45 -2.61
CA THR A 241 15.70 14.81 -2.87
C THR A 241 15.84 15.09 -4.37
N ALA A 242 15.76 16.37 -4.74
CA ALA A 242 16.09 16.83 -6.09
C ALA A 242 17.54 17.33 -6.22
N ASP A 243 18.23 17.57 -5.10
CA ASP A 243 19.57 18.17 -5.04
C ASP A 243 20.67 17.12 -4.94
N GLN A 244 21.47 17.01 -6.00
CA GLN A 244 22.59 16.06 -6.04
C GLN A 244 23.67 16.33 -5.00
N ASN A 245 23.92 17.60 -4.66
CA ASN A 245 24.93 17.94 -3.66
C ASN A 245 24.47 17.54 -2.27
N LEU A 246 23.19 17.75 -1.96
CA LEU A 246 22.61 17.31 -0.70
C LEU A 246 22.60 15.77 -0.59
N ASP A 247 22.22 15.07 -1.66
CA ASP A 247 22.27 13.61 -1.72
C ASP A 247 23.70 13.08 -1.45
N ILE A 248 24.69 13.57 -2.18
CA ILE A 248 26.11 13.19 -1.98
C ILE A 248 26.57 13.50 -0.56
N SER A 249 26.17 14.64 0.00
CA SER A 249 26.50 15.04 1.37
C SER A 249 25.92 14.04 2.38
N LEU A 250 24.64 13.70 2.26
CA LEU A 250 23.94 12.76 3.14
C LEU A 250 24.53 11.36 3.06
N ILE A 251 24.77 10.86 1.84
CA ILE A 251 25.41 9.57 1.59
C ILE A 251 26.80 9.52 2.24
N ASN A 252 27.61 10.56 2.06
CA ASN A 252 28.95 10.60 2.64
C ASN A 252 28.92 10.62 4.17
N GLU A 253 28.03 11.42 4.78
CA GLU A 253 27.88 11.46 6.23
C GLU A 253 27.47 10.09 6.79
N LEU A 254 26.47 9.44 6.16
CA LEU A 254 26.03 8.10 6.52
C LEU A 254 27.16 7.08 6.41
N LYS A 255 27.77 6.95 5.21
CA LYS A 255 28.75 5.91 4.91
C LYS A 255 30.08 6.09 5.66
N LYS A 256 30.55 7.33 5.83
CA LYS A 256 31.90 7.59 6.39
C LYS A 256 31.89 7.80 7.90
N ASN A 257 30.84 8.43 8.45
CA ASN A 257 30.84 8.86 9.84
C ASN A 257 29.87 8.07 10.73
N ILE A 258 28.71 7.66 10.20
CA ILE A 258 27.63 7.10 11.03
C ILE A 258 27.64 5.56 11.00
N PHE A 259 27.53 4.95 9.82
CA PHE A 259 27.45 3.49 9.69
C PHE A 259 28.61 2.70 10.30
N PRO A 260 29.88 3.16 10.23
CA PRO A 260 30.99 2.46 10.87
C PRO A 260 30.83 2.29 12.38
N LYS A 261 30.11 3.22 13.05
CA LYS A 261 29.84 3.13 14.50
C LYS A 261 28.92 1.96 14.87
N TYR A 262 28.09 1.52 13.93
CA TYR A 262 27.04 0.52 14.15
C TYR A 262 27.24 -0.77 13.35
N GLY A 263 28.33 -0.88 12.58
CA GLY A 263 28.62 -2.04 11.74
C GLY A 263 27.64 -2.22 10.58
N ILE A 264 27.07 -1.12 10.07
CA ILE A 264 26.06 -1.17 9.00
C ILE A 264 26.75 -1.19 7.63
N ASN A 265 26.31 -2.07 6.74
CA ASN A 265 26.79 -2.09 5.36
C ASN A 265 26.40 -0.78 4.65
N PRO A 266 27.34 -0.02 4.06
CA PRO A 266 27.04 1.21 3.35
C PRO A 266 26.11 1.06 2.14
N ASP A 267 25.92 -0.14 1.61
CA ASP A 267 25.11 -0.36 0.41
C ASP A 267 23.60 -0.32 0.68
N VAL A 268 23.16 -0.23 1.94
CA VAL A 268 21.73 -0.11 2.31
C VAL A 268 21.13 1.28 2.02
N VAL A 269 21.89 2.20 1.43
CA VAL A 269 21.44 3.56 1.09
C VAL A 269 20.90 3.58 -0.33
N ASN A 270 19.67 4.04 -0.45
CA ASN A 270 18.93 4.21 -1.69
C ASN A 270 18.58 5.69 -1.86
N THR A 271 18.42 6.13 -3.11
CA THR A 271 17.98 7.50 -3.40
C THR A 271 16.81 7.49 -4.39
N ILE A 272 15.74 8.19 -4.02
CA ILE A 272 14.64 8.56 -4.92
C ILE A 272 14.97 9.95 -5.48
N HIS A 273 15.32 10.01 -6.76
CA HIS A 273 15.62 11.25 -7.46
C HIS A 273 14.33 12.00 -7.79
N VAL A 274 14.10 13.15 -7.16
CA VAL A 274 12.91 13.96 -7.44
C VAL A 274 13.15 14.83 -8.68
N PRO A 275 12.34 14.68 -9.76
CA PRO A 275 12.62 15.34 -11.04
C PRO A 275 12.18 16.83 -11.03
N ALA A 276 13.02 17.70 -10.50
CA ALA A 276 12.75 19.15 -10.39
C ALA A 276 12.55 19.89 -11.72
N ASP A 277 12.86 19.27 -12.86
CA ASP A 277 12.60 19.85 -14.20
C ASP A 277 11.16 19.65 -14.67
N VAL A 278 10.43 18.67 -14.11
CA VAL A 278 9.05 18.33 -14.48
C VAL A 278 8.05 18.77 -13.40
N LEU A 279 8.55 19.02 -12.19
CA LEU A 279 7.74 19.30 -11.02
C LEU A 279 7.77 20.78 -10.63
N ASN A 280 6.63 21.29 -10.22
CA ASN A 280 6.47 22.63 -9.65
C ASN A 280 6.82 22.58 -8.16
N MET A 281 8.11 22.48 -7.83
CA MET A 281 8.57 22.42 -6.43
C MET A 281 8.42 23.77 -5.71
N GLY A 282 8.61 23.78 -4.38
CA GLY A 282 8.54 24.96 -3.53
C GLY A 282 7.23 25.11 -2.76
N PHE A 283 6.94 26.33 -2.30
CA PHE A 283 5.81 26.63 -1.40
C PHE A 283 4.86 27.71 -1.95
N LYS A 284 4.74 27.83 -3.27
CA LYS A 284 3.74 28.71 -3.90
C LYS A 284 2.40 27.98 -3.96
N ASN A 285 1.30 28.69 -4.20
CA ASN A 285 -0.02 28.06 -4.32
C ASN A 285 0.01 26.94 -5.38
N GLU A 286 0.67 27.19 -6.51
CA GLU A 286 0.77 26.29 -7.67
C GLU A 286 1.72 25.12 -7.48
N SER A 287 2.51 25.10 -6.40
CA SER A 287 3.49 24.06 -6.15
C SER A 287 2.83 22.70 -5.93
N ASP A 288 3.52 21.65 -6.36
CA ASP A 288 3.08 20.26 -6.32
C ASP A 288 3.05 19.71 -4.90
N ASP A 289 2.00 18.95 -4.59
CA ASP A 289 1.90 18.18 -3.35
C ASP A 289 2.46 16.77 -3.58
N PHE A 290 3.37 16.34 -2.71
CA PHE A 290 4.06 15.07 -2.77
C PHE A 290 3.50 14.07 -1.77
N GLN A 291 3.53 12.80 -2.15
CA GLN A 291 3.31 11.65 -1.28
C GLN A 291 4.47 10.66 -1.45
N ILE A 292 4.84 9.96 -0.38
CA ILE A 292 5.69 8.77 -0.47
C ILE A 292 4.90 7.65 0.17
N ILE A 293 4.54 6.67 -0.64
CA ILE A 293 3.66 5.57 -0.28
C ILE A 293 4.50 4.32 -0.21
N ASN A 294 4.49 3.65 0.94
CA ASN A 294 4.87 2.26 1.01
C ASN A 294 3.64 1.39 0.77
N ARG A 295 3.87 0.27 0.09
CA ARG A 295 2.90 -0.81 0.05
C ARG A 295 3.61 -2.12 0.23
N PHE A 296 2.96 -3.07 0.88
CA PHE A 296 3.39 -4.46 0.87
C PHE A 296 2.17 -5.38 0.79
N ALA A 297 2.36 -6.62 0.34
CA ALA A 297 1.27 -7.56 0.15
C ALA A 297 1.64 -8.97 0.61
N TYR A 298 0.69 -9.63 1.30
CA TYR A 298 0.79 -11.04 1.71
C TYR A 298 2.14 -11.42 2.35
N VAL A 299 2.32 -11.02 3.61
CA VAL A 299 3.46 -11.48 4.42
C VAL A 299 3.38 -12.97 4.71
N GLU A 300 4.51 -13.67 4.72
CA GLU A 300 4.55 -15.10 5.08
C GLU A 300 4.04 -15.36 6.51
N ASN A 301 4.34 -14.43 7.43
CA ASN A 301 3.87 -14.48 8.80
C ASN A 301 2.93 -13.29 9.09
N LYS A 302 1.62 -13.57 9.14
CA LYS A 302 0.60 -12.56 9.38
C LYS A 302 0.79 -11.80 10.69
N THR A 303 1.17 -12.48 11.78
CA THR A 303 1.38 -11.83 13.09
C THR A 303 2.53 -10.82 13.03
N LEU A 304 3.62 -11.13 12.33
CA LEU A 304 4.72 -10.18 12.13
C LEU A 304 4.29 -9.00 11.26
N GLY A 305 3.48 -9.23 10.22
CA GLY A 305 2.91 -8.15 9.40
C GLY A 305 1.98 -7.24 10.20
N ASP A 306 1.07 -7.81 11.00
CA ASP A 306 0.14 -7.05 11.84
C ASP A 306 0.90 -6.18 12.86
N LEU A 307 2.00 -6.69 13.44
CA LEU A 307 2.86 -5.91 14.33
C LEU A 307 3.60 -4.80 13.58
N TYR A 308 4.12 -5.09 12.38
CA TYR A 308 4.81 -4.12 11.55
C TYR A 308 3.89 -2.97 11.13
N ILE A 309 2.63 -3.26 10.80
CA ILE A 309 1.59 -2.25 10.52
C ILE A 309 1.33 -1.38 11.75
N SER A 310 1.17 -2.03 12.91
CA SER A 310 0.80 -1.35 14.15
C SER A 310 1.94 -0.51 14.74
N ASN A 311 3.19 -0.93 14.53
CA ASN A 311 4.40 -0.31 15.04
C ASN A 311 5.50 -0.30 13.97
N PRO A 312 5.36 0.52 12.91
CA PRO A 312 6.33 0.53 11.82
C PRO A 312 7.72 0.94 12.34
N PRO A 313 8.75 0.10 12.17
CA PRO A 313 10.12 0.39 12.59
C PRO A 313 10.81 1.34 11.62
N ILE A 314 10.22 2.53 11.43
CA ILE A 314 10.66 3.55 10.47
C ILE A 314 10.74 4.92 11.17
N LYS A 315 11.82 5.63 10.88
CA LYS A 315 12.04 7.04 11.20
C LYS A 315 12.05 7.87 9.93
N VAL A 316 11.54 9.09 10.03
CA VAL A 316 11.51 10.06 8.95
C VAL A 316 12.18 11.34 9.43
N LEU A 317 13.09 11.89 8.63
CA LEU A 317 13.69 13.20 8.84
C LEU A 317 13.39 14.09 7.64
N ARG A 318 13.00 15.34 7.89
CA ARG A 318 13.01 16.41 6.88
C ARG A 318 14.21 17.31 7.14
N ILE A 319 15.08 17.46 6.15
CA ILE A 319 16.36 18.17 6.24
C ILE A 319 16.33 19.32 5.24
N VAL A 320 16.34 20.56 5.75
CA VAL A 320 16.18 21.76 4.93
C VAL A 320 17.33 22.73 5.20
N PRO A 321 18.03 23.25 4.18
CA PRO A 321 19.02 24.28 4.37
C PRO A 321 18.41 25.55 5.00
N ASN A 322 19.03 26.13 6.03
CA ASN A 322 18.59 27.41 6.64
C ASN A 322 18.90 28.65 5.77
N ILE A 323 19.23 28.43 4.50
CA ILE A 323 19.61 29.46 3.54
C ILE A 323 18.51 29.60 2.47
N PRO A 324 18.42 30.76 1.79
CA PRO A 324 17.48 30.94 0.69
C PRO A 324 17.67 29.90 -0.41
N GLU A 325 16.60 29.59 -1.15
CA GLU A 325 16.49 28.56 -2.22
C GLU A 325 17.55 28.62 -3.34
N ASN A 326 18.37 29.67 -3.37
CA ASN A 326 19.40 29.92 -4.38
C ASN A 326 20.61 28.98 -4.33
N ASN A 327 20.63 27.97 -3.45
CA ASN A 327 21.70 26.98 -3.38
C ASN A 327 21.42 25.70 -4.18
N PHE A 328 20.25 25.59 -4.83
CA PHE A 328 19.96 24.52 -5.77
C PHE A 328 20.81 24.67 -7.04
N SER A 329 22.03 24.16 -7.01
CA SER A 329 23.00 24.36 -8.09
C SER A 329 23.18 23.13 -8.99
N LYS A 330 22.72 21.94 -8.57
CA LYS A 330 22.94 20.70 -9.31
C LYS A 330 21.73 19.75 -9.22
N LYS A 331 21.05 19.57 -10.35
CA LYS A 331 19.89 18.68 -10.50
C LYS A 331 20.32 17.29 -10.92
N PHE A 332 19.47 16.30 -10.65
CA PHE A 332 19.60 14.99 -11.29
C PHE A 332 19.37 15.10 -12.79
N SER A 333 20.20 14.41 -13.58
CA SER A 333 19.95 14.25 -15.01
C SER A 333 18.68 13.44 -15.20
N PHE A 334 17.89 13.82 -16.21
CA PHE A 334 16.73 13.06 -16.60
C PHE A 334 17.11 11.60 -16.91
N VAL A 335 16.38 10.65 -16.32
CA VAL A 335 16.59 9.21 -16.54
C VAL A 335 15.58 8.77 -17.59
N ASN A 336 16.08 8.27 -18.73
CA ASN A 336 15.22 7.52 -19.64
C ASN A 336 14.92 6.17 -19.00
N MET A 337 13.67 5.95 -18.64
CA MET A 337 13.25 4.67 -18.08
C MET A 337 13.41 3.56 -19.12
N PRO A 338 13.88 2.36 -18.71
CA PRO A 338 13.84 1.20 -19.59
C PRO A 338 12.37 0.87 -19.95
N PRO A 339 12.13 0.30 -21.13
CA PRO A 339 10.78 -0.16 -21.48
C PRO A 339 10.34 -1.27 -20.51
N LYS A 340 9.05 -1.26 -20.16
CA LYS A 340 8.39 -2.34 -19.40
C LYS A 340 8.19 -3.60 -20.25
N ASP A 341 8.23 -3.49 -21.58
CA ASP A 341 8.05 -4.61 -22.48
C ASP A 341 9.28 -5.55 -22.45
N THR A 342 9.03 -6.84 -22.22
CA THR A 342 10.03 -7.92 -22.23
C THR A 342 10.13 -8.64 -23.58
N GLY A 343 9.13 -8.46 -24.45
CA GLY A 343 8.92 -9.24 -25.66
C GLY A 343 8.23 -10.59 -25.44
N ILE A 344 7.91 -10.96 -24.20
CA ILE A 344 7.18 -12.19 -23.85
C ILE A 344 5.74 -11.78 -23.59
N SER A 345 4.77 -12.29 -24.33
CA SER A 345 3.35 -11.91 -24.17
C SER A 345 2.51 -13.10 -23.73
N GLU A 346 1.49 -12.84 -22.90
CA GLU A 346 0.48 -13.83 -22.56
C GLU A 346 -0.51 -14.09 -23.70
N GLU A 347 -0.46 -13.34 -24.81
CA GLU A 347 -1.38 -13.43 -25.94
C GLU A 347 -1.60 -14.87 -26.45
N GLU A 348 -0.60 -15.76 -26.33
CA GLU A 348 -0.75 -17.18 -26.66
C GLU A 348 -1.89 -17.91 -25.91
N TYR A 349 -2.31 -17.37 -24.76
CA TYR A 349 -3.38 -17.90 -23.92
C TYR A 349 -4.75 -17.32 -24.24
N ASN A 350 -4.88 -16.32 -25.13
CA ASN A 350 -6.16 -15.65 -25.40
C ASN A 350 -7.27 -16.62 -25.81
N GLU A 351 -7.03 -17.48 -26.80
CA GLU A 351 -8.03 -18.46 -27.26
C GLU A 351 -8.44 -19.43 -26.13
N SER A 352 -7.49 -19.82 -25.28
CA SER A 352 -7.75 -20.68 -24.13
C SER A 352 -8.58 -19.96 -23.05
N LEU A 353 -8.32 -18.68 -22.79
CA LEU A 353 -9.07 -17.87 -21.85
C LEU A 353 -10.53 -17.67 -22.31
N PHE A 354 -10.75 -17.40 -23.60
CA PHE A 354 -12.09 -17.35 -24.19
C PHE A 354 -12.82 -18.69 -24.07
N ALA A 355 -12.14 -19.80 -24.37
CA ALA A 355 -12.69 -21.14 -24.22
C ALA A 355 -13.04 -21.45 -22.76
N LEU A 356 -12.23 -21.02 -21.79
CA LEU A 356 -12.53 -21.14 -20.37
C LEU A 356 -13.78 -20.34 -19.99
N ALA A 357 -13.91 -19.10 -20.48
CA ALA A 357 -15.10 -18.29 -20.24
C ALA A 357 -16.37 -18.97 -20.79
N ASP A 358 -16.29 -19.64 -21.95
CA ASP A 358 -17.40 -20.41 -22.51
C ASP A 358 -17.68 -21.70 -21.72
N ALA A 359 -16.66 -22.37 -21.18
CA ALA A 359 -16.84 -23.49 -20.26
C ALA A 359 -17.56 -23.05 -18.98
N VAL A 360 -17.21 -21.88 -18.43
CA VAL A 360 -17.90 -21.29 -17.27
C VAL A 360 -19.35 -20.99 -17.61
N LYS A 361 -19.63 -20.34 -18.75
CA LYS A 361 -21.00 -20.11 -19.21
C LYS A 361 -21.79 -21.41 -19.32
N LEU A 362 -21.22 -22.45 -19.93
CA LEU A 362 -21.89 -23.74 -20.08
C LEU A 362 -22.19 -24.40 -18.73
N ALA A 363 -21.24 -24.35 -17.79
CA ALA A 363 -21.38 -24.91 -16.45
C ALA A 363 -22.48 -24.21 -15.65
N GLU A 364 -22.42 -22.88 -15.58
CA GLU A 364 -23.37 -22.09 -14.79
C GLU A 364 -24.77 -22.08 -15.47
N PHE A 365 -24.87 -22.13 -16.81
CA PHE A 365 -26.15 -22.21 -17.53
C PHE A 365 -26.82 -23.59 -17.40
N LYS A 366 -26.06 -24.69 -17.50
CA LYS A 366 -26.58 -26.06 -17.29
C LYS A 366 -27.09 -26.29 -15.87
N SER A 367 -26.70 -25.45 -14.91
CA SER A 367 -27.24 -25.45 -13.54
C SER A 367 -28.67 -24.84 -13.42
N SER A 368 -29.34 -24.57 -14.56
CA SER A 368 -30.74 -24.17 -14.74
C SER A 368 -31.21 -22.85 -14.13
N ARG A 369 -30.33 -22.05 -13.50
CA ARG A 369 -30.75 -20.83 -12.78
C ARG A 369 -30.69 -19.53 -13.62
N TYR A 370 -29.99 -19.48 -14.77
CA TYR A 370 -29.69 -18.22 -15.49
C TYR A 370 -29.78 -18.30 -17.01
N LEU A 371 -30.92 -18.73 -17.55
CA LEU A 371 -31.12 -18.88 -19.00
C LEU A 371 -30.96 -17.57 -19.83
N ASN A 372 -30.67 -16.42 -19.21
CA ASN A 372 -30.57 -15.11 -19.86
C ASN A 372 -29.52 -14.15 -19.25
N SER A 373 -28.30 -14.61 -18.96
CA SER A 373 -27.21 -13.73 -18.51
C SER A 373 -26.42 -13.14 -19.68
N SER A 374 -26.19 -11.82 -19.68
CA SER A 374 -25.22 -11.17 -20.57
C SER A 374 -23.87 -11.05 -19.85
N ALA A 375 -22.92 -11.88 -20.25
CA ALA A 375 -21.52 -11.68 -19.90
C ALA A 375 -20.99 -10.47 -20.66
N ARG A 376 -20.92 -9.30 -20.00
CA ARG A 376 -20.26 -8.14 -20.57
C ARG A 376 -18.79 -8.21 -20.20
N SER A 377 -17.98 -8.74 -21.11
CA SER A 377 -16.53 -8.52 -21.04
C SER A 377 -16.30 -7.03 -21.15
N THR A 378 -15.63 -6.47 -20.15
CA THR A 378 -15.17 -5.12 -20.28
C THR A 378 -13.90 -4.94 -19.50
N THR A 379 -12.91 -4.43 -20.20
CA THR A 379 -11.59 -4.13 -19.68
C THR A 379 -11.36 -2.69 -20.06
N LEU A 380 -11.36 -1.78 -19.07
CA LEU A 380 -10.70 -0.50 -19.31
C LEU A 380 -9.21 -0.81 -19.26
N ALA A 381 -8.51 -0.53 -20.37
CA ALA A 381 -7.07 -0.51 -20.31
C ALA A 381 -6.67 0.62 -19.35
N GLY A 382 -5.89 0.32 -18.31
CA GLY A 382 -5.24 1.31 -17.45
C GLY A 382 -4.35 2.31 -18.22
N TYR A 383 -4.23 2.16 -19.54
CA TYR A 383 -3.53 3.04 -20.47
C TYR A 383 -3.89 4.53 -20.38
N LEU A 384 -5.10 4.89 -19.90
CA LEU A 384 -5.50 6.28 -19.67
C LEU A 384 -5.01 6.86 -18.33
N TRP A 385 -4.59 5.99 -17.40
CA TRP A 385 -4.16 6.36 -16.05
C TRP A 385 -2.65 6.53 -15.92
N LEU A 386 -1.88 6.11 -16.93
CA LEU A 386 -0.43 6.30 -17.00
C LEU A 386 -0.05 7.75 -16.70
N PHE A 387 0.88 7.96 -15.77
CA PHE A 387 1.21 9.28 -15.23
C PHE A 387 1.51 10.32 -16.32
N GLU A 388 2.33 10.02 -17.33
CA GLU A 388 2.63 10.92 -18.44
C GLU A 388 1.37 11.39 -19.18
N LYS A 389 0.35 10.53 -19.26
CA LYS A 389 -0.88 10.81 -20.02
C LYS A 389 -1.90 11.54 -19.15
N CYS A 390 -2.19 11.04 -17.96
CA CYS A 390 -3.18 11.65 -17.06
C CYS A 390 -2.74 13.05 -16.64
N THR A 391 -1.45 13.28 -16.38
CA THR A 391 -0.94 14.61 -15.99
C THR A 391 -0.98 15.62 -17.13
N LYS A 392 -0.70 15.21 -18.37
CA LYS A 392 -0.84 16.08 -19.56
C LYS A 392 -2.28 16.53 -19.79
N ILE A 393 -3.26 15.68 -19.52
CA ILE A 393 -4.68 15.99 -19.75
C ILE A 393 -5.42 16.45 -18.48
N GLY A 394 -4.73 16.61 -17.36
CA GLY A 394 -5.32 16.90 -16.05
C GLY A 394 -6.46 16.00 -15.61
N ALA A 395 -6.34 14.71 -15.92
CA ALA A 395 -7.19 13.66 -15.39
C ALA A 395 -6.54 13.02 -14.16
N GLY A 396 -7.34 12.43 -13.27
CA GLY A 396 -6.80 11.60 -12.20
C GLY A 396 -6.05 10.38 -12.77
N CYS A 397 -4.90 10.06 -12.20
CA CYS A 397 -4.04 8.94 -12.58
C CYS A 397 -4.43 7.63 -11.85
N GLY A 398 -5.48 7.65 -11.04
CA GLY A 398 -6.07 6.42 -10.50
C GLY A 398 -5.17 5.59 -9.57
N GLY A 399 -4.08 6.14 -9.07
CA GLY A 399 -3.07 5.41 -8.30
C GLY A 399 -1.97 4.77 -9.14
N ASP A 400 -1.88 5.09 -10.44
CA ASP A 400 -0.90 4.54 -11.37
C ASP A 400 0.51 4.58 -10.79
N ASP A 401 1.20 3.45 -10.92
CA ASP A 401 2.55 3.30 -10.42
C ASP A 401 3.45 2.51 -11.35
N GLN A 402 4.76 2.76 -11.22
CA GLN A 402 5.76 2.09 -12.05
C GLN A 402 5.91 0.59 -11.73
N ASP A 403 5.41 0.13 -10.58
CA ASP A 403 5.48 -1.27 -10.12
C ASP A 403 4.30 -2.13 -10.57
N ALA A 404 3.26 -1.53 -11.16
CA ALA A 404 2.02 -2.24 -11.43
C ALA A 404 1.40 -1.98 -12.80
N ALA A 405 0.55 -2.92 -13.20
CA ALA A 405 -0.51 -2.74 -14.18
C ALA A 405 -1.87 -2.92 -13.50
N TYR A 406 -2.82 -2.05 -13.85
CA TYR A 406 -4.15 -1.99 -13.26
C TYR A 406 -5.22 -2.25 -14.34
N PHE A 407 -6.05 -3.27 -14.12
CA PHE A 407 -7.26 -3.48 -14.91
C PHE A 407 -8.48 -3.23 -14.05
N SER A 408 -9.55 -2.71 -14.65
CA SER A 408 -10.84 -2.59 -13.98
C SER A 408 -11.96 -2.85 -14.98
N SER A 409 -13.09 -3.35 -14.48
CA SER A 409 -14.32 -3.44 -15.27
C SER A 409 -14.85 -2.03 -15.57
N LEU A 410 -15.36 -1.78 -16.79
CA LEU A 410 -16.16 -0.58 -17.08
C LEU A 410 -17.56 -0.64 -16.46
N VAL A 411 -18.00 -1.84 -16.07
CA VAL A 411 -19.28 -2.05 -15.39
C VAL A 411 -19.04 -2.32 -13.93
N MET A 412 -19.92 -1.78 -13.09
CA MET A 412 -19.95 -2.08 -11.68
C MET A 412 -21.05 -3.09 -11.39
N PHE A 413 -20.89 -3.87 -10.32
CA PHE A 413 -21.76 -5.00 -10.02
C PHE A 413 -22.66 -4.68 -8.83
N ASN A 414 -23.94 -5.02 -8.93
CA ASN A 414 -24.92 -4.79 -7.85
C ASN A 414 -25.64 -6.11 -7.56
N LEU A 415 -25.18 -6.80 -6.54
CA LEU A 415 -25.63 -8.14 -6.18
C LEU A 415 -26.79 -8.07 -5.19
N THR A 416 -27.90 -8.75 -5.48
CA THR A 416 -28.96 -8.96 -4.48
C THR A 416 -28.47 -9.82 -3.32
N ASN A 417 -29.18 -9.76 -2.19
CA ASN A 417 -28.86 -10.50 -0.96
C ASN A 417 -29.18 -12.00 -1.05
N THR A 418 -29.10 -12.58 -2.24
CA THR A 418 -29.37 -14.00 -2.49
C THR A 418 -28.14 -14.64 -3.11
N SER A 419 -28.10 -15.97 -3.14
CA SER A 419 -27.11 -16.70 -3.96
C SER A 419 -27.40 -16.55 -5.45
N ASP A 420 -28.48 -15.86 -5.82
CA ASP A 420 -28.95 -15.85 -7.18
C ASP A 420 -28.26 -14.79 -8.06
N ASP A 421 -27.58 -13.80 -7.47
CA ASP A 421 -26.73 -12.89 -8.24
C ASP A 421 -25.27 -13.14 -7.88
N PHE A 422 -24.46 -13.36 -8.90
CA PHE A 422 -23.03 -13.57 -8.73
C PHE A 422 -22.26 -13.19 -9.98
N VAL A 423 -20.96 -13.06 -9.82
CA VAL A 423 -20.03 -12.83 -10.92
C VAL A 423 -18.95 -13.89 -10.86
N VAL A 424 -18.52 -14.39 -12.01
CA VAL A 424 -17.31 -15.21 -12.14
C VAL A 424 -16.25 -14.38 -12.85
N ILE A 425 -15.12 -14.20 -12.18
CA ILE A 425 -13.91 -13.59 -12.73
C ILE A 425 -13.17 -14.69 -13.49
N VAL A 426 -12.95 -14.49 -14.80
CA VAL A 426 -12.19 -15.41 -15.64
C VAL A 426 -11.00 -14.66 -16.20
N GLY A 427 -9.78 -14.98 -15.74
CA GLY A 427 -8.57 -14.21 -16.05
C GLY A 427 -7.31 -15.07 -16.02
N MET A 428 -6.16 -14.42 -16.00
CA MET A 428 -4.86 -15.10 -15.86
C MET A 428 -4.42 -15.14 -14.40
N ASN A 429 -3.66 -16.18 -14.06
CA ASN A 429 -2.77 -16.16 -12.90
C ASN A 429 -1.40 -15.68 -13.40
N HIS A 430 -1.21 -14.36 -13.42
CA HIS A 430 0.02 -13.74 -13.94
C HIS A 430 1.29 -14.20 -13.21
N ASN A 431 1.17 -14.68 -11.97
CA ASN A 431 2.28 -15.33 -11.28
C ASN A 431 2.66 -16.69 -11.89
N ALA A 432 1.67 -17.50 -12.27
CA ALA A 432 1.91 -18.80 -12.92
C ALA A 432 2.37 -18.69 -14.38
N THR A 433 2.11 -17.57 -15.05
CA THR A 433 2.68 -17.27 -16.38
C THR A 433 4.10 -16.71 -16.30
N GLY A 434 4.53 -16.28 -15.12
CA GLY A 434 5.83 -15.63 -14.90
C GLY A 434 5.83 -14.12 -15.21
N LYS A 435 4.66 -13.51 -15.38
CA LYS A 435 4.51 -12.07 -15.66
C LYS A 435 4.42 -11.16 -14.46
N ALA A 436 4.22 -11.72 -13.28
CA ALA A 436 4.10 -10.96 -12.06
C ALA A 436 4.65 -11.75 -10.87
N SER A 437 5.34 -11.10 -9.95
CA SER A 437 5.64 -11.69 -8.63
C SER A 437 4.38 -11.74 -7.75
N TYR A 438 3.46 -10.78 -7.95
CA TYR A 438 2.22 -10.69 -7.20
C TYR A 438 1.05 -10.16 -8.05
N ASN A 439 -0.11 -10.83 -8.01
CA ASN A 439 -1.33 -10.30 -8.59
C ASN A 439 -2.57 -10.59 -7.75
N ASN A 440 -3.52 -9.65 -7.76
CA ASN A 440 -4.74 -9.76 -6.97
C ASN A 440 -5.96 -9.07 -7.59
N PHE A 441 -7.16 -9.53 -7.21
CA PHE A 441 -8.42 -8.81 -7.42
C PHE A 441 -8.89 -8.26 -6.09
N VAL A 442 -9.31 -7.00 -6.06
CA VAL A 442 -9.82 -6.34 -4.84
C VAL A 442 -11.30 -6.05 -5.03
N PHE A 443 -12.13 -6.30 -4.02
CA PHE A 443 -13.54 -5.94 -4.04
C PHE A 443 -13.72 -4.58 -3.37
N TYR A 444 -14.23 -3.59 -4.10
CA TYR A 444 -14.42 -2.23 -3.60
C TYR A 444 -15.88 -1.91 -3.33
N ASP A 445 -16.13 -1.29 -2.19
CA ASP A 445 -17.21 -0.32 -2.08
C ASP A 445 -16.79 0.94 -2.86
N LEU A 446 -17.37 1.09 -4.05
CA LEU A 446 -17.03 2.20 -4.95
C LEU A 446 -17.47 3.55 -4.39
N LYS A 447 -18.53 3.59 -3.55
CA LYS A 447 -19.03 4.83 -2.95
C LYS A 447 -17.95 5.50 -2.11
N TYR A 448 -17.18 4.71 -1.38
CA TYR A 448 -16.17 5.21 -0.45
C TYR A 448 -14.72 5.02 -0.93
N GLY A 449 -14.53 4.39 -2.10
CA GLY A 449 -13.20 4.01 -2.60
C GLY A 449 -12.47 3.09 -1.61
N MET A 450 -13.22 2.19 -0.97
CA MET A 450 -12.75 1.35 0.14
C MET A 450 -12.77 -0.12 -0.28
N GLY A 451 -11.62 -0.80 -0.21
CA GLY A 451 -11.55 -2.24 -0.40
C GLY A 451 -12.13 -2.94 0.82
N ILE A 452 -13.00 -3.91 0.57
CA ILE A 452 -13.67 -4.73 1.60
C ILE A 452 -13.14 -6.17 1.60
N GLY A 453 -12.23 -6.49 0.69
CA GLY A 453 -11.74 -7.83 0.49
C GLY A 453 -10.85 -7.95 -0.73
N SER A 454 -10.11 -9.05 -0.83
CA SER A 454 -9.35 -9.38 -2.03
C SER A 454 -9.13 -10.88 -2.16
N ILE A 455 -8.83 -11.32 -3.38
CA ILE A 455 -8.29 -12.64 -3.70
C ILE A 455 -6.95 -12.47 -4.44
N SER A 456 -6.00 -13.38 -4.24
CA SER A 456 -4.66 -13.35 -4.84
C SER A 456 -4.32 -14.64 -5.58
N GLN A 457 -3.08 -14.75 -6.09
CA GLN A 457 -2.54 -15.98 -6.67
C GLN A 457 -2.74 -17.24 -5.83
N ASP A 458 -2.76 -17.12 -4.50
CA ASP A 458 -3.01 -18.24 -3.59
C ASP A 458 -4.46 -18.76 -3.70
N ASN A 459 -5.40 -17.91 -4.14
CA ASN A 459 -6.79 -18.27 -4.42
C ASN A 459 -7.02 -18.69 -5.88
N PHE A 460 -6.18 -18.26 -6.82
CA PHE A 460 -6.34 -18.54 -8.25
C PHE A 460 -6.01 -19.99 -8.59
N PHE A 461 -4.98 -20.56 -7.95
CA PHE A 461 -4.52 -21.90 -8.22
C PHE A 461 -5.65 -22.94 -8.04
N GLY A 462 -5.91 -23.72 -9.09
CA GLY A 462 -6.95 -24.74 -9.13
C GLY A 462 -8.37 -24.22 -9.36
N SER A 463 -8.63 -22.91 -9.30
CA SER A 463 -9.99 -22.34 -9.45
C SER A 463 -10.63 -22.66 -10.81
N ALA A 464 -9.83 -22.65 -11.88
CA ALA A 464 -10.27 -23.01 -13.23
C ALA A 464 -10.52 -24.52 -13.42
N ARG A 465 -9.92 -25.39 -12.60
CA ARG A 465 -10.05 -26.86 -12.76
C ARG A 465 -11.48 -27.35 -12.62
N LYS A 466 -12.32 -26.62 -11.86
CA LYS A 466 -13.76 -26.88 -11.72
C LYS A 466 -14.49 -26.98 -13.07
N TYR A 467 -13.99 -26.28 -14.10
CA TYR A 467 -14.62 -26.18 -15.40
C TYR A 467 -14.09 -27.18 -16.44
N LEU A 468 -13.10 -28.01 -16.10
CA LEU A 468 -12.54 -29.04 -16.98
C LEU A 468 -13.61 -29.97 -17.63
N PRO A 469 -14.64 -30.46 -16.91
CA PRO A 469 -15.64 -31.35 -17.49
C PRO A 469 -16.48 -30.72 -18.62
N TYR A 470 -16.46 -29.39 -18.74
CA TYR A 470 -17.26 -28.66 -19.72
C TYR A 470 -16.46 -28.32 -21.00
N ILE A 471 -15.14 -28.45 -20.97
CA ILE A 471 -14.24 -28.08 -22.09
C ILE A 471 -14.48 -28.98 -23.31
N ASP A 472 -14.70 -30.28 -23.10
CA ASP A 472 -14.87 -31.23 -24.20
C ASP A 472 -16.11 -30.92 -25.05
N GLY A 473 -17.15 -30.38 -24.42
CA GLY A 473 -18.40 -29.97 -25.07
C GLY A 473 -18.35 -28.62 -25.80
N LEU A 474 -17.22 -27.91 -25.78
CA LEU A 474 -17.09 -26.62 -26.45
C LEU A 474 -16.98 -26.76 -27.97
N ASN A 475 -17.53 -25.79 -28.71
CA ASN A 475 -17.38 -25.69 -30.16
C ASN A 475 -16.13 -24.88 -30.55
N VAL A 476 -14.96 -25.37 -30.13
CA VAL A 476 -13.63 -24.83 -30.49
C VAL A 476 -12.73 -25.98 -30.95
N SER A 477 -11.60 -25.67 -31.59
CA SER A 477 -10.67 -26.69 -32.11
C SER A 477 -10.12 -27.59 -31.00
N ALA A 478 -9.74 -28.82 -31.34
CA ALA A 478 -9.11 -29.75 -30.39
C ALA A 478 -7.82 -29.15 -29.79
N SER A 479 -7.02 -28.45 -30.60
CA SER A 479 -5.78 -27.82 -30.14
C SER A 479 -6.02 -26.74 -29.06
N VAL A 480 -7.09 -25.96 -29.17
CA VAL A 480 -7.46 -24.97 -28.13
C VAL A 480 -7.86 -25.68 -26.84
N LYS A 481 -8.65 -26.75 -26.93
CA LYS A 481 -9.05 -27.55 -25.76
C LYS A 481 -7.84 -28.16 -25.04
N ASP A 482 -6.92 -28.75 -25.81
CA ASP A 482 -5.72 -29.39 -25.28
C ASP A 482 -4.80 -28.37 -24.61
N LYS A 483 -4.56 -27.22 -25.26
CA LYS A 483 -3.78 -26.10 -24.69
C LYS A 483 -4.40 -25.58 -23.39
N LEU A 484 -5.71 -25.35 -23.36
CA LEU A 484 -6.42 -24.91 -22.16
C LEU A 484 -6.26 -25.93 -21.02
N LYS A 485 -6.48 -27.22 -21.29
CA LYS A 485 -6.33 -28.29 -20.30
C LYS A 485 -4.90 -28.38 -19.77
N GLN A 486 -3.91 -28.30 -20.65
CA GLN A 486 -2.49 -28.35 -20.30
C GLN A 486 -2.07 -27.18 -19.40
N ASN A 487 -2.65 -26.00 -19.61
CA ASN A 487 -2.30 -24.77 -18.91
C ASN A 487 -3.34 -24.34 -17.88
N ILE A 488 -4.22 -25.24 -17.42
CA ILE A 488 -5.41 -24.86 -16.64
C ILE A 488 -5.10 -24.05 -15.38
N ASP A 489 -3.96 -24.27 -14.73
CA ASP A 489 -3.54 -23.54 -13.51
C ASP A 489 -2.93 -22.16 -13.76
N LYS A 490 -2.67 -21.81 -15.02
CA LYS A 490 -2.32 -20.45 -15.44
C LYS A 490 -3.56 -19.55 -15.56
N PHE A 491 -4.75 -20.10 -15.41
CA PHE A 491 -6.00 -19.35 -15.46
C PHE A 491 -6.65 -19.27 -14.08
N THR A 492 -7.43 -18.20 -13.87
CA THR A 492 -8.33 -18.04 -12.74
C THR A 492 -9.77 -18.12 -13.19
N ALA A 493 -10.62 -18.80 -12.42
CA ALA A 493 -12.07 -18.81 -12.58
C ALA A 493 -12.72 -18.74 -11.19
N TYR A 494 -12.86 -17.54 -10.65
CA TYR A 494 -13.21 -17.31 -9.24
C TYR A 494 -14.54 -16.57 -9.11
N LYS A 495 -15.46 -17.11 -8.31
CA LYS A 495 -16.80 -16.54 -8.12
C LYS A 495 -16.81 -15.51 -6.98
N PHE A 496 -17.64 -14.48 -7.08
CA PHE A 496 -18.04 -13.70 -5.91
C PHE A 496 -19.56 -13.49 -5.89
N SER A 497 -20.14 -13.58 -4.69
CA SER A 497 -21.58 -13.47 -4.45
C SER A 497 -21.84 -12.95 -3.03
N ARG A 498 -23.09 -12.54 -2.74
CA ARG A 498 -23.52 -12.30 -1.36
C ARG A 498 -23.62 -13.58 -0.54
N VAL A 499 -23.82 -14.73 -1.17
CA VAL A 499 -23.98 -16.03 -0.49
C VAL A 499 -23.26 -17.12 -1.27
N CYS A 500 -22.09 -17.54 -0.80
CA CYS A 500 -21.33 -18.65 -1.38
C CYS A 500 -21.69 -20.03 -0.82
N GLY A 501 -22.22 -20.09 0.42
CA GLY A 501 -22.43 -21.37 1.11
C GLY A 501 -21.13 -22.18 1.22
N ASN A 502 -21.17 -23.44 0.79
CA ASN A 502 -20.00 -24.34 0.78
C ASN A 502 -19.29 -24.39 -0.58
N GLU A 503 -19.58 -23.47 -1.50
CA GLU A 503 -18.96 -23.45 -2.83
C GLU A 503 -17.47 -23.08 -2.72
N SER A 504 -16.60 -24.00 -3.16
CA SER A 504 -15.17 -23.72 -3.33
C SER A 504 -14.94 -22.65 -4.37
N TYR A 505 -13.89 -21.83 -4.19
CA TYR A 505 -13.52 -20.74 -5.11
C TYR A 505 -14.63 -19.69 -5.28
N CYS A 506 -15.27 -19.33 -4.16
CA CYS A 506 -16.28 -18.28 -4.08
C CYS A 506 -15.98 -17.31 -2.93
N TYR A 507 -15.93 -16.01 -3.23
CA TYR A 507 -15.73 -14.94 -2.24
C TYR A 507 -17.09 -14.39 -1.82
N THR A 508 -17.37 -14.41 -0.51
CA THR A 508 -18.61 -13.84 0.03
C THR A 508 -18.43 -12.35 0.25
N ILE A 509 -19.26 -11.53 -0.41
CA ILE A 509 -19.30 -10.07 -0.22
C ILE A 509 -20.25 -9.76 0.95
N PRO A 510 -19.74 -9.36 2.13
CA PRO A 510 -20.58 -9.16 3.31
C PRO A 510 -21.60 -8.04 3.12
N TYR A 511 -22.75 -8.17 3.79
CA TYR A 511 -23.74 -7.11 3.94
C TYR A 511 -23.47 -6.37 5.25
N ASN A 512 -22.56 -5.41 5.23
CA ASN A 512 -22.25 -4.68 6.45
C ASN A 512 -21.69 -3.31 6.13
N ASN A 513 -22.33 -2.30 6.70
CA ASN A 513 -21.87 -0.94 6.60
C ASN A 513 -20.82 -0.74 7.65
N TYR A 514 -19.56 -0.87 7.22
CA TYR A 514 -18.49 -0.36 8.05
C TYR A 514 -18.58 1.17 8.14
N ILE A 515 -19.03 1.83 7.07
CA ILE A 515 -19.12 3.29 6.95
C ILE A 515 -20.58 3.75 6.98
N CYS A 516 -20.90 4.67 7.90
CA CYS A 516 -22.21 5.31 8.00
C CYS A 516 -22.10 6.84 7.87
N VAL A 517 -23.19 7.47 7.42
CA VAL A 517 -23.31 8.93 7.30
C VAL A 517 -24.32 9.44 8.33
N ASN A 518 -23.94 10.44 9.12
CA ASN A 518 -24.87 11.13 9.99
C ASN A 518 -25.78 12.06 9.16
N SER A 519 -27.08 11.80 9.16
CA SER A 519 -28.05 12.51 8.31
C SER A 519 -28.18 14.02 8.58
N THR A 520 -27.83 14.47 9.79
CA THR A 520 -27.91 15.90 10.17
C THR A 520 -26.64 16.66 9.81
N THR A 521 -25.47 16.05 10.00
CA THR A 521 -24.18 16.72 9.84
C THR A 521 -23.48 16.41 8.51
N GLY A 522 -23.90 15.35 7.83
CA GLY A 522 -23.21 14.78 6.67
C GLY A 522 -21.86 14.14 7.00
N LYS A 523 -21.45 14.08 8.27
CA LYS A 523 -20.18 13.48 8.67
C LYS A 523 -20.24 11.96 8.62
N VAL A 524 -19.16 11.38 8.14
CA VAL A 524 -18.95 9.93 8.06
C VAL A 524 -18.36 9.41 9.37
N TYR A 525 -18.77 8.21 9.79
CA TYR A 525 -18.20 7.52 10.95
C TYR A 525 -18.20 6.01 10.72
N ALA A 526 -17.32 5.31 11.44
CA ALA A 526 -17.33 3.85 11.47
C ALA A 526 -18.52 3.35 12.32
N CYS A 527 -19.35 2.49 11.78
CA CYS A 527 -20.54 1.93 12.45
C CYS A 527 -20.55 0.40 12.58
N GLY A 528 -19.51 -0.26 12.06
CA GLY A 528 -19.32 -1.71 12.15
C GLY A 528 -17.90 -2.10 12.57
N THR A 529 -17.62 -3.40 12.53
CA THR A 529 -16.30 -3.98 12.74
C THR A 529 -15.52 -4.04 11.42
N PRO A 530 -14.23 -3.66 11.38
CA PRO A 530 -13.44 -3.74 10.15
C PRO A 530 -13.38 -5.15 9.54
N ALA A 531 -13.40 -6.19 10.39
CA ALA A 531 -13.36 -7.59 9.97
C ALA A 531 -14.58 -8.02 9.14
N ASP A 532 -15.71 -7.34 9.32
CA ASP A 532 -16.96 -7.67 8.66
C ASP A 532 -17.30 -6.64 7.58
N ALA A 533 -16.37 -5.74 7.21
CA ALA A 533 -16.62 -4.68 6.24
C ALA A 533 -17.18 -5.25 4.93
N GLY A 534 -18.29 -4.65 4.48
CA GLY A 534 -19.03 -5.11 3.32
C GLY A 534 -19.50 -3.94 2.44
N VAL A 535 -20.39 -4.26 1.50
CA VAL A 535 -21.03 -3.27 0.63
C VAL A 535 -22.53 -3.28 0.90
N ASP A 536 -23.14 -2.11 0.98
CA ASP A 536 -24.58 -1.92 1.18
C ASP A 536 -25.45 -2.51 0.06
N SER A 537 -26.75 -2.72 0.31
CA SER A 537 -27.71 -3.10 -0.75
C SER A 537 -27.80 -1.99 -1.77
N GLY A 538 -27.77 -2.33 -3.05
CA GLY A 538 -27.93 -1.35 -4.10
C GLY A 538 -26.67 -0.54 -4.42
N VAL A 539 -25.60 -0.67 -3.62
CA VAL A 539 -24.31 -0.03 -3.88
C VAL A 539 -23.51 -0.87 -4.88
N GLU A 540 -22.86 -0.16 -5.79
CA GLU A 540 -22.05 -0.71 -6.86
C GLU A 540 -20.69 -1.20 -6.34
N ILE A 541 -20.33 -2.43 -6.70
CA ILE A 541 -19.06 -3.08 -6.40
C ILE A 541 -18.15 -2.95 -7.62
N ALA A 542 -16.94 -2.43 -7.41
CA ALA A 542 -15.88 -2.46 -8.41
C ALA A 542 -14.89 -3.58 -8.10
N VAL A 543 -14.35 -4.22 -9.13
CA VAL A 543 -13.36 -5.29 -8.97
C VAL A 543 -12.15 -5.01 -9.87
N PRO A 544 -11.22 -4.14 -9.46
CA PRO A 544 -9.96 -3.98 -10.16
C PRO A 544 -9.03 -5.18 -9.92
N GLU A 545 -8.31 -5.53 -10.97
CA GLU A 545 -7.11 -6.37 -10.91
C GLU A 545 -5.88 -5.48 -10.78
N ARG A 546 -4.91 -5.96 -10.01
CA ARG A 546 -3.62 -5.33 -9.82
C ARG A 546 -2.54 -6.37 -10.04
N VAL A 547 -1.59 -6.07 -10.91
CA VAL A 547 -0.53 -6.98 -11.34
C VAL A 547 0.81 -6.29 -11.10
N TYR A 548 1.62 -6.82 -10.20
CA TYR A 548 2.85 -6.19 -9.71
C TYR A 548 4.08 -6.93 -10.20
N ASP A 549 5.10 -6.14 -10.53
CA ASP A 549 6.49 -6.54 -10.68
C ASP A 549 6.73 -7.75 -11.60
N ASP A 550 7.07 -7.44 -12.86
CA ASP A 550 7.58 -8.40 -13.83
C ASP A 550 9.03 -8.76 -13.45
N PRO A 551 9.31 -10.02 -13.06
CA PRO A 551 10.63 -10.43 -12.57
C PRO A 551 11.77 -10.28 -13.58
N LEU A 552 11.48 -10.03 -14.86
CA LEU A 552 12.51 -9.79 -15.89
C LEU A 552 12.93 -8.33 -15.98
N THR A 553 12.06 -7.40 -15.57
CA THR A 553 12.32 -5.96 -15.68
C THR A 553 12.49 -5.28 -14.33
N ASN A 554 11.96 -5.88 -13.25
CA ASN A 554 11.81 -5.27 -11.92
C ASN A 554 10.90 -4.02 -11.95
N PHE A 555 10.00 -3.93 -12.92
CA PHE A 555 8.94 -2.93 -13.04
C PHE A 555 7.59 -3.63 -13.14
N GLY A 556 6.49 -2.89 -13.00
CA GLY A 556 5.19 -3.43 -13.35
C GLY A 556 5.14 -3.93 -14.80
N PRO A 557 4.46 -5.06 -15.06
CA PRO A 557 4.37 -5.61 -16.40
C PRO A 557 3.75 -4.66 -17.40
N SER A 558 4.17 -4.75 -18.66
CA SER A 558 3.59 -3.96 -19.75
C SER A 558 2.13 -4.36 -20.01
N TYR A 559 1.24 -3.38 -20.12
CA TYR A 559 -0.15 -3.60 -20.54
C TYR A 559 -0.28 -4.33 -21.88
N ASN A 560 0.72 -4.22 -22.78
CA ASN A 560 0.69 -4.87 -24.09
C ASN A 560 1.01 -6.38 -24.02
N GLU A 561 1.56 -6.85 -22.90
CA GLU A 561 1.99 -8.24 -22.70
C GLU A 561 1.04 -9.04 -21.81
N LEU A 562 0.03 -8.38 -21.23
CA LEU A 562 -0.96 -8.97 -20.33
C LEU A 562 -2.28 -9.18 -21.05
N ILE A 563 -2.98 -10.27 -20.70
CA ILE A 563 -4.38 -10.44 -21.08
C ILE A 563 -5.29 -9.97 -19.94
N PRO A 564 -6.21 -9.02 -20.19
CA PRO A 564 -7.10 -8.53 -19.15
C PRO A 564 -8.24 -9.52 -18.82
N PRO A 565 -8.85 -9.42 -17.63
CA PRO A 565 -9.82 -10.39 -17.14
C PRO A 565 -11.23 -10.17 -17.70
N PHE A 566 -11.99 -11.26 -17.77
CA PHE A 566 -13.41 -11.27 -18.08
C PHE A 566 -14.25 -11.31 -16.80
N TYR A 567 -15.34 -10.55 -16.78
CA TYR A 567 -16.34 -10.61 -15.72
C TYR A 567 -17.66 -11.17 -16.28
N LEU A 568 -18.02 -12.38 -15.86
CA LEU A 568 -19.26 -13.03 -16.26
C LEU A 568 -20.32 -12.75 -15.19
N TYR A 569 -21.21 -11.80 -15.46
CA TYR A 569 -22.24 -11.38 -14.50
C TYR A 569 -23.56 -12.12 -14.72
N TYR A 570 -23.99 -12.86 -13.70
CA TYR A 570 -25.25 -13.59 -13.67
C TYR A 570 -26.24 -12.84 -12.76
N LYS A 571 -27.32 -12.36 -13.37
CA LYS A 571 -28.49 -11.84 -12.66
C LYS A 571 -29.69 -12.73 -12.90
N LYS A 572 -30.43 -13.02 -11.84
CA LYS A 572 -31.75 -13.65 -12.00
C LYS A 572 -32.72 -12.61 -12.57
N LYS A 573 -33.47 -13.01 -13.60
CA LYS A 573 -34.50 -12.16 -14.21
C LYS A 573 -35.70 -12.00 -13.31
#